data_AF-A0A517N377-F1
#
_entry.id   AF-A0A517N377-F1
#
_cell.length_a   1.000
_cell.length_b   1.000
_cell.length_c   1.000
_cell.angle_alpha   90.00
_cell.angle_beta   90.00
_cell.angle_gamma   90.00
#
_symmetry.space_group_name_H-M   'P 1'
#
loop_
_entity.id
_entity.type
_entity.pdbx_description
1 polymer ?
#
loop_
_entity_poly.entity_id
_entity_poly.type
_entity_poly.pdbx_seq_one_letter_code
_entity_poly.pdbx_strand_id
1 'polypeptide(L)'
;MTANFQSLSILSAFLVSILATSASAADTVFTIDEQQSSLTIEASTEFGFTFSDTDTQMLGGTIDATFDFGNAGGFPTTADFTVTGAEVSPLSSFLFTLGSPPNFGVNVSVNDAVADVTTLTPPATLTMLPTGAIRYEFDASAFIITLNQGTVVSTGAVNDTIDLADTPVIGNASPGTLGQITFTPNGMSGSLTMIDAFLELPVQFIEDVDVDGQIVTLDVEGDIFANSSFLLDLTGSTADTEPDGDVDGADFLSLQVNNPSLIPTWQTEYGQGALVSSVYSSTGAVPEPTSLALLLLAAVMSQVGRNKL
;
A
#
# COMPACT_ATOMS: atom_id res chain seq x y z
N MET A 1 -40.81 -46.23 34.24
CA MET A 1 -39.58 -46.20 33.41
C MET A 1 -39.97 -45.44 32.15
N THR A 2 -39.75 -44.14 32.17
CA THR A 2 -40.37 -43.19 31.24
C THR A 2 -39.29 -42.17 30.92
N ALA A 3 -38.77 -42.22 29.69
CA ALA A 3 -37.71 -41.34 29.26
C ALA A 3 -38.27 -39.97 28.82
N ASN A 4 -37.47 -38.92 29.03
CA ASN A 4 -37.66 -37.62 28.43
C ASN A 4 -37.71 -37.70 26.90
N PHE A 5 -38.26 -36.68 26.24
CA PHE A 5 -37.45 -35.73 25.49
C PHE A 5 -38.24 -34.43 25.25
N GLN A 6 -37.66 -33.29 25.63
CA GLN A 6 -38.18 -31.99 25.22
C GLN A 6 -37.64 -31.67 23.82
N SER A 7 -38.51 -31.41 22.85
CA SER A 7 -38.13 -30.85 21.56
C SER A 7 -38.10 -29.33 21.66
N LEU A 8 -36.89 -28.79 21.77
CA LEU A 8 -36.62 -27.36 21.77
C LEU A 8 -36.95 -26.77 20.39
N SER A 9 -37.92 -25.85 20.30
CA SER A 9 -38.19 -25.11 19.06
C SER A 9 -37.18 -23.98 18.89
N ILE A 10 -36.00 -24.28 18.33
CA ILE A 10 -35.05 -23.26 17.91
C ILE A 10 -35.60 -22.65 16.61
N LEU A 11 -36.12 -21.42 16.72
CA LEU A 11 -36.55 -20.63 15.58
C LEU A 11 -35.29 -20.14 14.85
N SER A 12 -35.08 -20.61 13.62
CA SER A 12 -33.91 -20.25 12.82
C SER A 12 -33.91 -18.77 12.47
N ALA A 13 -33.05 -17.99 13.14
CA ALA A 13 -32.63 -16.69 12.63
C ALA A 13 -31.66 -16.94 11.46
N PHE A 14 -32.20 -16.95 10.24
CA PHE A 14 -31.38 -16.98 9.03
C PHE A 14 -30.77 -15.58 8.85
N LEU A 15 -29.56 -15.36 9.40
CA LEU A 15 -28.72 -14.27 8.93
C LEU A 15 -28.37 -14.59 7.48
N VAL A 16 -28.97 -13.84 6.55
CA VAL A 16 -28.37 -13.67 5.22
C VAL A 16 -27.21 -12.71 5.41
N SER A 17 -26.03 -13.26 5.71
CA SER A 17 -24.78 -12.56 5.46
C SER A 17 -24.69 -12.37 3.95
N ILE A 18 -24.86 -11.13 3.51
CA ILE A 18 -24.59 -10.71 2.14
C ILE A 18 -23.07 -10.75 2.00
N LEU A 19 -22.55 -11.89 1.55
CA LEU A 19 -21.19 -12.01 1.08
C LEU A 19 -21.15 -11.29 -0.27
N ALA A 20 -20.42 -10.19 -0.34
CA ALA A 20 -20.18 -9.49 -1.59
C ALA A 20 -19.04 -10.18 -2.33
N THR A 21 -19.23 -10.61 -3.60
CA THR A 21 -18.35 -10.49 -4.80
C THR A 21 -16.81 -10.65 -4.65
N SER A 22 -16.02 -10.45 -5.71
CA SER A 22 -14.65 -9.89 -5.57
C SER A 22 -14.18 -9.03 -6.77
N ALA A 23 -13.15 -8.21 -6.55
CA ALA A 23 -12.22 -7.74 -7.59
C ALA A 23 -10.80 -7.70 -7.00
N SER A 24 -9.84 -8.21 -7.76
CA SER A 24 -8.49 -8.47 -7.26
C SER A 24 -7.78 -7.23 -6.74
N ALA A 25 -7.14 -7.34 -5.58
CA ALA A 25 -6.20 -6.34 -5.10
C ALA A 25 -5.10 -6.05 -6.14
N ALA A 26 -4.76 -4.78 -6.32
CA ALA A 26 -3.77 -4.30 -7.27
C ALA A 26 -2.54 -3.77 -6.53
N ASP A 27 -1.46 -4.54 -6.56
CA ASP A 27 -0.13 -4.09 -6.15
C ASP A 27 0.50 -3.24 -7.25
N THR A 28 1.06 -2.09 -6.88
CA THR A 28 1.69 -1.16 -7.80
C THR A 28 2.79 -0.33 -7.15
N VAL A 29 3.69 0.19 -7.98
CA VAL A 29 4.79 1.07 -7.56
C VAL A 29 4.55 2.43 -8.19
N PHE A 30 4.40 3.46 -7.37
CA PHE A 30 4.36 4.84 -7.83
C PHE A 30 5.77 5.41 -7.92
N THR A 31 6.03 6.18 -8.98
CA THR A 31 7.23 7.02 -9.11
C THR A 31 6.87 8.45 -8.75
N ILE A 32 7.66 9.08 -7.86
CA ILE A 32 7.45 10.47 -7.45
C ILE A 32 7.82 11.41 -8.61
N ASP A 33 6.97 12.41 -8.87
CA ASP A 33 7.26 13.48 -9.83
C ASP A 33 8.13 14.56 -9.17
N GLU A 34 9.42 14.51 -9.46
CA GLU A 34 10.46 15.46 -9.02
C GLU A 34 10.21 16.93 -9.40
N GLN A 35 9.29 17.23 -10.33
CA GLN A 35 8.98 18.60 -10.76
C GLN A 35 7.75 19.17 -10.05
N GLN A 36 6.95 18.32 -9.41
CA GLN A 36 5.74 18.71 -8.68
C GLN A 36 5.90 18.54 -7.17
N SER A 37 6.67 17.55 -6.73
CA SER A 37 6.79 17.15 -5.33
C SER A 37 7.84 17.97 -4.59
N SER A 38 7.49 18.53 -3.45
CA SER A 38 8.41 19.34 -2.64
C SER A 38 8.10 19.25 -1.15
N LEU A 39 9.12 19.47 -0.34
CA LEU A 39 9.02 19.58 1.11
C LEU A 39 9.66 20.88 1.56
N THR A 40 8.94 21.65 2.34
CA THR A 40 9.41 22.86 3.03
C THR A 40 9.53 22.54 4.51
N ILE A 41 10.63 22.97 5.11
CA ILE A 41 10.85 22.89 6.56
C ILE A 41 11.12 24.32 7.04
N GLU A 42 10.30 24.84 7.96
CA GLU A 42 10.67 26.00 8.77
C GLU A 42 11.21 25.49 10.11
N ALA A 43 12.50 25.75 10.34
CA ALA A 43 13.11 25.51 11.65
C ALA A 43 13.06 26.81 12.44
N SER A 44 12.52 26.77 13.66
CA SER A 44 12.36 27.95 14.52
C SER A 44 12.75 27.67 15.97
N THR A 45 13.14 28.71 16.70
CA THR A 45 13.46 28.60 18.14
C THR A 45 13.22 29.92 18.87
N GLU A 46 12.80 29.84 20.14
CA GLU A 46 12.52 31.00 21.00
C GLU A 46 13.51 31.07 22.17
N PHE A 47 14.40 32.07 22.15
CA PHE A 47 15.31 32.36 23.27
C PHE A 47 15.31 33.86 23.60
N GLY A 48 14.19 34.36 24.12
CA GLY A 48 13.94 35.79 24.37
C GLY A 48 13.73 36.64 23.10
N PHE A 49 14.11 36.09 21.95
CA PHE A 49 13.72 36.48 20.60
C PHE A 49 13.46 35.19 19.81
N THR A 50 12.55 35.25 18.84
CA THR A 50 12.33 34.17 17.88
C THR A 50 13.34 34.29 16.74
N PHE A 51 13.99 33.20 16.41
CA PHE A 51 14.73 33.03 15.15
C PHE A 51 14.06 31.91 14.36
N SER A 52 13.86 32.10 13.07
CA SER A 52 13.52 31.00 12.16
C SER A 52 14.28 31.13 10.84
N ASP A 53 14.42 30.00 10.17
CA ASP A 53 14.92 29.89 8.80
C ASP A 53 14.12 28.80 8.07
N THR A 54 13.99 28.93 6.75
CA THR A 54 13.12 28.08 5.93
C THR A 54 13.88 27.60 4.71
N ASP A 55 13.81 26.30 4.43
CA ASP A 55 14.36 25.71 3.22
C ASP A 55 13.37 24.76 2.56
N THR A 56 13.39 24.71 1.23
CA THR A 56 12.46 23.95 0.40
C THR A 56 13.24 23.11 -0.61
N GLN A 57 13.04 21.79 -0.58
CA GLN A 57 13.69 20.86 -1.49
C GLN A 57 12.65 20.10 -2.32
N MET A 58 13.00 19.83 -3.58
CA MET A 58 12.20 18.92 -4.42
C MET A 58 12.39 17.47 -3.93
N LEU A 59 11.38 16.63 -4.09
CA LEU A 59 11.39 15.23 -3.64
C LEU A 59 11.45 14.25 -4.82
N GLY A 60 12.16 13.15 -4.64
CA GLY A 60 12.18 12.01 -5.56
C GLY A 60 12.05 10.68 -4.83
N GLY A 61 11.88 9.60 -5.61
CA GLY A 61 11.80 8.23 -5.10
C GLY A 61 10.53 7.47 -5.51
N THR A 62 10.10 6.51 -4.69
CA THR A 62 9.01 5.56 -5.01
C THR A 62 8.11 5.23 -3.82
N ILE A 63 6.87 4.86 -4.08
CA ILE A 63 5.89 4.42 -3.07
C ILE A 63 5.29 3.09 -3.53
N ASP A 64 5.46 2.03 -2.74
CA ASP A 64 4.84 0.72 -2.95
C ASP A 64 3.44 0.70 -2.32
N ALA A 65 2.43 0.32 -3.11
CA ALA A 65 1.04 0.44 -2.73
C ALA A 65 0.19 -0.76 -3.17
N THR A 66 -0.75 -1.16 -2.32
CA THR A 66 -1.80 -2.12 -2.62
C THR A 66 -3.16 -1.42 -2.55
N PHE A 67 -3.95 -1.54 -3.61
CA PHE A 67 -5.37 -1.15 -3.62
C PHE A 67 -6.27 -2.36 -3.57
N ASP A 68 -7.35 -2.30 -2.81
CA ASP A 68 -8.45 -3.26 -2.86
C ASP A 68 -9.74 -2.48 -3.17
N PHE A 69 -10.28 -2.69 -4.37
CA PHE A 69 -11.48 -1.99 -4.85
C PHE A 69 -12.77 -2.69 -4.43
N GLY A 70 -12.68 -3.64 -3.49
CA GLY A 70 -13.76 -4.57 -3.25
C GLY A 70 -14.28 -5.12 -4.57
N ASN A 71 -15.60 -5.23 -4.67
CA ASN A 71 -16.14 -6.35 -5.44
C ASN A 71 -17.06 -5.92 -6.59
N ALA A 72 -16.87 -4.71 -7.08
CA ALA A 72 -17.93 -3.95 -7.75
C ALA A 72 -18.02 -4.16 -9.28
N GLY A 73 -17.11 -4.94 -9.89
CA GLY A 73 -16.96 -4.96 -11.36
C GLY A 73 -16.74 -3.55 -11.91
N GLY A 74 -15.86 -2.80 -11.25
CA GLY A 74 -15.78 -1.35 -11.37
C GLY A 74 -15.20 -0.70 -10.12
N PHE A 75 -15.14 0.64 -10.14
CA PHE A 75 -14.66 1.44 -9.02
C PHE A 75 -15.79 1.67 -7.99
N PRO A 76 -15.66 1.21 -6.73
CA PRO A 76 -16.69 1.34 -5.68
C PRO A 76 -16.76 2.76 -5.12
N THR A 77 -17.79 3.06 -4.30
CA THR A 77 -17.84 4.31 -3.53
C THR A 77 -16.77 4.40 -2.43
N THR A 78 -16.27 3.26 -1.97
CA THR A 78 -15.23 3.13 -0.94
C THR A 78 -14.30 1.99 -1.33
N ALA A 79 -13.00 2.21 -1.26
CA ALA A 79 -11.97 1.21 -1.52
C ALA A 79 -10.93 1.24 -0.39
N ASP A 80 -10.10 0.23 -0.31
CA ASP A 80 -9.02 0.12 0.67
C ASP A 80 -7.67 0.39 -0.02
N PHE A 81 -6.77 1.06 0.70
CA PHE A 81 -5.47 1.52 0.23
C PHE A 81 -4.43 1.29 1.33
N THR A 82 -3.36 0.58 1.00
CA THR A 82 -2.23 0.34 1.90
C THR A 82 -0.95 0.77 1.20
N VAL A 83 -0.18 1.66 1.83
CA VAL A 83 1.22 1.85 1.47
C VAL A 83 2.03 0.81 2.24
N THR A 84 2.69 -0.07 1.51
CA THR A 84 3.44 -1.22 2.03
C THR A 84 4.91 -0.89 2.29
N GLY A 85 5.40 0.20 1.68
CA GLY A 85 6.67 0.86 1.96
C GLY A 85 6.87 2.06 1.02
N ALA A 86 7.83 2.91 1.33
CA ALA A 86 8.28 3.94 0.40
C ALA A 86 9.78 4.25 0.56
N GLU A 87 10.34 4.89 -0.45
CA GLU A 87 11.64 5.53 -0.38
C GLU A 87 11.46 6.96 -0.90
N VAL A 88 11.44 7.94 0.00
CA VAL A 88 11.24 9.36 -0.33
C VAL A 88 12.46 10.15 0.11
N SER A 89 13.11 10.86 -0.82
CA SER A 89 14.34 11.62 -0.54
C SER A 89 14.29 13.02 -1.15
N PRO A 90 14.81 14.06 -0.48
CA PRO A 90 15.02 15.36 -1.11
C PRO A 90 16.19 15.29 -2.09
N LEU A 91 16.09 15.99 -3.22
CA LEU A 91 17.13 16.00 -4.25
C LEU A 91 18.40 16.78 -3.86
N SER A 92 18.42 17.40 -2.67
CA SER A 92 19.55 18.14 -2.09
C SER A 92 19.39 18.27 -0.58
N SER A 93 20.49 18.55 0.13
CA SER A 93 20.48 18.75 1.59
C SER A 93 19.65 19.96 1.99
N PHE A 94 18.90 19.86 3.09
CA PHE A 94 18.31 21.03 3.73
C PHE A 94 19.36 21.84 4.48
N LEU A 95 19.23 23.17 4.50
CA LEU A 95 20.17 24.11 5.15
C LEU A 95 19.43 25.20 5.94
N PHE A 96 19.73 25.31 7.24
CA PHE A 96 19.12 26.31 8.13
C PHE A 96 20.20 27.09 8.91
N THR A 97 19.97 28.37 9.16
CA THR A 97 20.82 29.28 9.95
C THR A 97 20.03 29.88 11.11
N LEU A 98 20.02 29.19 12.26
CA LEU A 98 19.29 29.63 13.45
C LEU A 98 20.18 30.54 14.31
N GLY A 99 19.73 31.78 14.55
CA GLY A 99 20.40 32.71 15.46
C GLY A 99 21.35 33.72 14.78
N SER A 100 21.35 34.95 15.30
CA SER A 100 22.23 36.05 14.87
C SER A 100 22.38 37.03 16.05
N PRO A 101 23.58 37.58 16.37
CA PRO A 101 24.76 37.82 15.51
C PRO A 101 25.89 36.77 15.76
N PRO A 102 27.11 36.88 15.16
CA PRO A 102 27.92 35.73 14.69
C PRO A 102 28.59 34.86 15.76
N ASN A 103 28.31 35.06 17.04
CA ASN A 103 28.82 34.24 18.14
C ASN A 103 27.76 33.29 18.74
N PHE A 104 26.51 33.34 18.25
CA PHE A 104 25.37 32.58 18.78
C PHE A 104 24.54 31.87 17.70
N GLY A 105 24.98 31.91 16.44
CA GLY A 105 24.33 31.17 15.35
C GLY A 105 24.69 29.69 15.37
N VAL A 106 23.72 28.86 14.98
CA VAL A 106 23.88 27.44 14.67
C VAL A 106 23.44 27.24 13.23
N ASN A 107 24.33 26.72 12.38
CA ASN A 107 23.95 26.21 11.07
C ASN A 107 23.60 24.73 11.22
N VAL A 108 22.43 24.34 10.74
CA VAL A 108 21.98 22.95 10.70
C VAL A 108 21.90 22.52 9.24
N SER A 109 22.40 21.33 8.92
CA SER A 109 22.19 20.70 7.62
C SER A 109 21.65 19.28 7.77
N VAL A 110 20.70 18.91 6.91
CA VAL A 110 20.18 17.54 6.82
C VAL A 110 20.63 16.98 5.48
N ASN A 111 21.48 15.95 5.51
CA ASN A 111 22.19 15.42 4.35
C ASN A 111 21.81 13.98 4.08
N ASP A 112 21.67 13.62 2.80
CA ASP A 112 21.36 12.26 2.34
C ASP A 112 20.13 11.63 3.04
N ALA A 113 19.14 12.48 3.34
CA ALA A 113 17.90 12.10 4.02
C ALA A 113 17.08 11.12 3.19
N VAL A 114 16.59 10.06 3.81
CA VAL A 114 15.57 9.18 3.21
C VAL A 114 14.50 8.86 4.25
N ALA A 115 13.24 9.03 3.85
CA ALA A 115 12.07 8.70 4.63
C ALA A 115 11.33 7.50 4.04
N ASP A 116 10.94 6.57 4.91
CA ASP A 116 9.95 5.54 4.62
C ASP A 116 8.53 6.07 4.91
N VAL A 117 7.54 5.56 4.19
CA VAL A 117 6.12 5.89 4.39
C VAL A 117 5.34 4.59 4.47
N THR A 118 4.55 4.41 5.52
CA THR A 118 3.71 3.22 5.71
C THR A 118 2.33 3.59 6.25
N THR A 119 1.33 2.72 6.05
CA THR A 119 0.00 2.91 6.66
C THR A 119 0.00 2.46 8.12
N LEU A 120 -0.40 3.35 9.04
CA LEU A 120 -0.37 3.14 10.50
C LEU A 120 -1.27 1.99 10.96
N THR A 121 -2.46 1.89 10.37
CA THR A 121 -3.43 0.81 10.60
C THR A 121 -3.97 0.35 9.24
N PRO A 122 -3.29 -0.59 8.55
CA PRO A 122 -3.69 -0.99 7.21
C PRO A 122 -4.99 -1.82 7.23
N PRO A 123 -5.90 -1.62 6.26
CA PRO A 123 -5.85 -0.61 5.19
C PRO A 123 -6.37 0.77 5.63
N ALA A 124 -5.94 1.83 4.95
CA ALA A 124 -6.60 3.13 4.96
C ALA A 124 -7.79 3.13 3.98
N THR A 125 -8.84 3.88 4.29
CA THR A 125 -10.06 3.93 3.45
C THR A 125 -10.00 5.08 2.45
N LEU A 126 -10.14 4.75 1.17
CA LEU A 126 -10.43 5.67 0.06
C LEU A 126 -11.94 5.94 -0.03
N THR A 127 -12.36 7.20 -0.16
CA THR A 127 -13.76 7.59 -0.38
C THR A 127 -13.93 8.31 -1.72
N MET A 128 -14.82 7.82 -2.59
CA MET A 128 -14.98 8.35 -3.96
C MET A 128 -15.69 9.71 -3.98
N LEU A 129 -15.09 10.70 -4.63
CA LEU A 129 -15.64 12.05 -4.78
C LEU A 129 -16.69 12.11 -5.91
N PRO A 130 -17.83 12.81 -5.72
CA PRO A 130 -18.94 12.85 -6.68
C PRO A 130 -18.68 13.80 -7.85
N THR A 131 -17.59 13.60 -8.59
CA THR A 131 -17.01 14.59 -9.53
C THR A 131 -16.96 14.13 -10.99
N GLY A 132 -17.47 12.94 -11.30
CA GLY A 132 -17.54 12.39 -12.67
C GLY A 132 -16.21 11.81 -13.20
N ALA A 133 -15.10 12.08 -12.53
CA ALA A 133 -13.86 11.32 -12.62
C ALA A 133 -13.80 10.24 -11.52
N ILE A 134 -13.04 9.17 -11.75
CA ILE A 134 -12.75 8.18 -10.72
C ILE A 134 -11.65 8.75 -9.83
N ARG A 135 -12.07 9.45 -8.78
CA ARG A 135 -11.17 10.10 -7.83
C ARG A 135 -11.63 9.82 -6.42
N TYR A 136 -10.68 9.44 -5.59
CA TYR A 136 -10.87 9.18 -4.18
C TYR A 136 -10.10 10.18 -3.32
N GLU A 137 -10.56 10.32 -2.09
CA GLU A 137 -9.96 11.10 -1.01
C GLU A 137 -9.65 10.17 0.17
N PHE A 138 -8.58 10.44 0.90
CA PHE A 138 -8.20 9.70 2.12
C PHE A 138 -7.63 10.65 3.18
N ASP A 139 -7.70 10.25 4.45
CA ASP A 139 -7.08 10.98 5.55
C ASP A 139 -5.57 10.68 5.58
N ALA A 140 -4.74 11.70 5.33
CA ALA A 140 -3.29 11.57 5.31
C ALA A 140 -2.71 11.24 6.70
N SER A 141 -3.45 11.49 7.79
CA SER A 141 -3.03 11.12 9.16
C SER A 141 -2.98 9.60 9.39
N ALA A 142 -3.54 8.80 8.48
CA ALA A 142 -3.43 7.34 8.46
C ALA A 142 -2.05 6.83 8.00
N PHE A 143 -1.17 7.71 7.50
CA PHE A 143 0.17 7.36 7.05
C PHE A 143 1.22 7.94 7.99
N ILE A 144 2.25 7.15 8.27
CA ILE A 144 3.39 7.53 9.09
C ILE A 144 4.62 7.69 8.21
N ILE A 145 5.35 8.79 8.39
CA ILE A 145 6.56 9.15 7.67
C ILE A 145 7.71 8.98 8.67
N THR A 146 8.69 8.15 8.31
CA THR A 146 9.82 7.79 9.19
C THR A 146 11.12 8.11 8.49
N LEU A 147 11.71 9.26 8.83
CA LEU A 147 13.03 9.68 8.37
C LEU A 147 14.09 8.87 9.13
N ASN A 148 14.64 7.85 8.46
CA ASN A 148 15.46 6.80 9.07
C ASN A 148 16.82 6.57 8.39
N GLN A 149 17.21 7.46 7.47
CA GLN A 149 18.53 7.47 6.85
C GLN A 149 19.00 8.91 6.63
N GLY A 150 20.31 9.08 6.49
CA GLY A 150 20.97 10.37 6.36
C GLY A 150 21.52 10.89 7.69
N THR A 151 21.99 12.13 7.69
CA THR A 151 22.58 12.75 8.89
C THR A 151 22.09 14.18 9.10
N VAL A 152 21.85 14.54 10.36
CA VAL A 152 21.66 15.94 10.79
C VAL A 152 22.98 16.42 11.39
N VAL A 153 23.58 17.45 10.80
CA VAL A 153 24.85 18.04 11.25
C VAL A 153 24.57 19.45 11.76
N SER A 154 24.92 19.73 13.02
CA SER A 154 24.87 21.08 13.58
C SER A 154 26.29 21.65 13.72
N THR A 155 26.45 22.95 13.44
CA THR A 155 27.74 23.65 13.60
C THR A 155 27.56 25.07 14.13
N GLY A 156 28.42 25.49 15.06
CA GLY A 156 28.39 26.85 15.59
C GLY A 156 28.73 26.90 17.08
N ALA A 157 27.76 27.31 17.90
CA ALA A 157 27.89 27.32 19.36
C ALA A 157 28.07 25.92 19.96
N VAL A 158 27.39 24.94 19.37
CA VAL A 158 27.55 23.49 19.60
C VAL A 158 27.80 22.85 18.22
N ASN A 159 28.62 21.80 18.18
CA ASN A 159 28.81 20.99 16.99
C ASN A 159 28.39 19.56 17.34
N ASP A 160 27.43 19.02 16.62
CA ASP A 160 26.95 17.65 16.81
C ASP A 160 26.61 16.99 15.47
N THR A 161 26.43 15.67 15.46
CA THR A 161 26.01 14.90 14.29
C THR A 161 25.14 13.73 14.72
N ILE A 162 23.88 13.76 14.30
CA ILE A 162 22.89 12.71 14.54
C ILE A 162 22.81 11.85 13.27
N ASP A 163 22.97 10.54 13.43
CA ASP A 163 22.66 9.56 12.40
C ASP A 163 21.18 9.18 12.51
N LEU A 164 20.42 9.39 11.42
CA LEU A 164 18.98 9.16 11.38
C LEU A 164 18.63 7.66 11.36
N ALA A 165 19.58 6.77 11.06
CA ALA A 165 19.39 5.33 11.21
C ALA A 165 19.44 4.87 12.68
N ASP A 166 20.22 5.56 13.52
CA ASP A 166 20.27 5.31 14.97
C ASP A 166 19.16 6.06 15.73
N THR A 167 18.79 7.26 15.28
CA THR A 167 17.77 8.12 15.91
C THR A 167 16.75 8.61 14.86
N PRO A 168 15.80 7.76 14.43
CA PRO A 168 14.84 8.11 13.40
C PRO A 168 13.83 9.15 13.89
N VAL A 169 13.47 10.09 13.01
CA VAL A 169 12.39 11.07 13.24
C VAL A 169 11.10 10.54 12.62
N ILE A 170 10.01 10.59 13.38
CA ILE A 170 8.74 9.95 12.99
C ILE A 170 7.62 10.98 13.12
N GLY A 171 6.90 11.22 12.02
CA GLY A 171 5.76 12.14 11.96
C GLY A 171 4.58 11.54 11.20
N ASN A 172 3.41 12.14 11.36
CA ASN A 172 2.21 11.83 10.57
C ASN A 172 1.41 13.11 10.34
N ALA A 173 0.62 13.15 9.27
CA ALA A 173 -0.18 14.34 8.98
C ALA A 173 -1.21 14.62 10.08
N SER A 174 -1.58 15.89 10.28
CA SER A 174 -2.66 16.25 11.20
C SER A 174 -4.01 15.63 10.77
N PRO A 175 -4.87 15.20 11.70
CA PRO A 175 -6.18 14.65 11.36
C PRO A 175 -7.03 15.63 10.53
N GLY A 176 -7.54 15.17 9.40
CA GLY A 176 -8.27 16.01 8.44
C GLY A 176 -7.41 16.73 7.39
N THR A 177 -6.10 16.48 7.37
CA THR A 177 -5.27 16.71 6.17
C THR A 177 -5.61 15.62 5.15
N LEU A 178 -6.08 15.99 3.95
CA LEU A 178 -6.70 15.06 3.00
C LEU A 178 -5.84 14.87 1.75
N GLY A 179 -5.42 13.64 1.51
CA GLY A 179 -4.79 13.24 0.25
C GLY A 179 -5.81 12.78 -0.79
N GLN A 180 -5.38 12.73 -2.05
CA GLN A 180 -6.22 12.35 -3.18
C GLN A 180 -5.54 11.29 -4.05
N ILE A 181 -6.35 10.45 -4.70
CA ILE A 181 -5.88 9.61 -5.80
C ILE A 181 -6.89 9.61 -6.94
N THR A 182 -6.39 9.78 -8.16
CA THR A 182 -7.19 9.78 -9.40
C THR A 182 -6.79 8.62 -10.28
N PHE A 183 -7.78 7.83 -10.71
CA PHE A 183 -7.59 6.71 -11.63
C PHE A 183 -8.16 7.06 -13.02
N THR A 184 -7.37 6.87 -14.07
CA THR A 184 -7.72 7.18 -15.45
C THR A 184 -7.61 5.92 -16.32
N PRO A 185 -8.74 5.35 -16.79
CA PRO A 185 -8.72 4.24 -17.73
C PRO A 185 -8.09 4.64 -19.09
N ASN A 186 -6.95 4.04 -19.41
CA ASN A 186 -6.15 4.32 -20.61
C ASN A 186 -6.12 3.13 -21.59
N GLY A 187 -7.31 2.57 -21.85
CA GLY A 187 -7.52 1.47 -22.80
C GLY A 187 -7.60 0.08 -22.17
N MET A 188 -7.65 -0.95 -23.01
CA MET A 188 -7.85 -2.34 -22.60
C MET A 188 -6.77 -3.25 -23.19
N SER A 189 -6.38 -4.27 -22.42
CA SER A 189 -5.46 -5.34 -22.80
C SER A 189 -6.11 -6.69 -22.50
N GLY A 190 -6.95 -7.17 -23.44
CA GLY A 190 -7.84 -8.30 -23.20
C GLY A 190 -9.07 -7.87 -22.42
N SER A 191 -9.40 -8.57 -21.32
CA SER A 191 -10.40 -8.16 -20.32
C SER A 191 -9.89 -7.06 -19.38
N LEU A 192 -8.57 -6.98 -19.17
CA LEU A 192 -7.96 -6.04 -18.23
C LEU A 192 -7.99 -4.60 -18.77
N THR A 193 -8.29 -3.65 -17.91
CA THR A 193 -8.21 -2.21 -18.21
C THR A 193 -6.86 -1.67 -17.75
N MET A 194 -6.17 -0.91 -18.59
CA MET A 194 -4.99 -0.15 -18.15
C MET A 194 -5.47 1.06 -17.37
N ILE A 195 -4.94 1.25 -16.16
CA ILE A 195 -5.25 2.35 -15.27
C ILE A 195 -3.99 3.16 -15.05
N ASP A 196 -4.02 4.43 -15.43
CA ASP A 196 -3.04 5.42 -14.97
C ASP A 196 -3.54 6.01 -13.64
N ALA A 197 -2.70 5.94 -12.61
CA ALA A 197 -2.99 6.42 -11.27
C ALA A 197 -2.10 7.61 -10.92
N PHE A 198 -2.72 8.69 -10.42
CA PHE A 198 -2.05 9.88 -9.91
C PHE A 198 -2.39 10.04 -8.43
N LEU A 199 -1.37 9.96 -7.58
CA LEU A 199 -1.42 10.09 -6.12
C LEU A 199 -0.95 11.49 -5.71
N GLU A 200 -1.68 12.12 -4.80
CA GLU A 200 -1.37 13.38 -4.12
C GLU A 200 -1.41 13.09 -2.61
N LEU A 201 -0.22 13.00 -1.99
CA LEU A 201 -0.03 12.75 -0.57
C LEU A 201 0.55 14.01 0.09
N PRO A 202 -0.29 14.82 0.78
CA PRO A 202 0.18 15.96 1.55
C PRO A 202 0.94 15.51 2.81
N VAL A 203 1.97 16.27 3.15
CA VAL A 203 2.83 16.12 4.32
C VAL A 203 2.65 17.36 5.18
N GLN A 204 2.15 17.21 6.41
CA GLN A 204 2.02 18.34 7.34
C GLN A 204 2.13 17.89 8.81
N PHE A 205 3.27 18.16 9.44
CA PHE A 205 3.48 17.89 10.86
C PHE A 205 4.41 18.91 11.51
N ILE A 206 4.26 19.07 12.83
CA ILE A 206 5.10 19.93 13.66
C ILE A 206 5.79 19.05 14.70
N GLU A 207 7.10 19.18 14.83
CA GLU A 207 7.91 18.43 15.81
C GLU A 207 8.77 19.38 16.67
N ASP A 208 8.76 19.19 17.98
CA ASP A 208 9.56 19.97 18.95
C ASP A 208 10.80 19.16 19.38
N VAL A 209 11.99 19.58 18.94
CA VAL A 209 13.26 18.94 19.26
C VAL A 209 13.99 19.70 20.38
N ASP A 210 14.33 19.03 21.48
CA ASP A 210 15.17 19.62 22.55
C ASP A 210 16.66 19.48 22.22
N VAL A 211 17.31 20.61 21.96
CA VAL A 211 18.76 20.71 21.68
C VAL A 211 19.43 21.43 22.86
N ASP A 212 20.09 20.68 23.73
CA ASP A 212 20.80 21.19 24.93
C ASP A 212 19.94 22.07 25.87
N GLY A 213 18.63 21.82 25.96
CA GLY A 213 17.68 22.59 26.77
C GLY A 213 17.01 23.76 26.03
N GLN A 214 17.21 23.85 24.71
CA GLN A 214 16.54 24.79 23.82
C GLN A 214 15.60 24.03 22.88
N ILE A 215 14.31 24.36 22.91
CA ILE A 215 13.34 23.78 21.98
C ILE A 215 13.53 24.43 20.60
N VAL A 216 13.64 23.57 19.59
CA VAL A 216 13.60 23.91 18.17
C VAL A 216 12.31 23.29 17.61
N THR A 217 11.38 24.14 17.21
CA THR A 217 10.14 23.71 16.54
C THR A 217 10.41 23.62 15.05
N LEU A 218 10.19 22.44 14.49
CA LEU A 218 10.23 22.15 13.05
C LEU A 218 8.80 22.11 12.54
N ASP A 219 8.42 23.05 11.68
CA ASP A 219 7.16 23.01 10.93
C ASP A 219 7.46 22.44 9.54
N VAL A 220 6.86 21.30 9.20
CA VAL A 220 7.15 20.52 8.00
C VAL A 220 5.90 20.46 7.15
N GLU A 221 5.92 21.12 5.98
CA GLU A 221 4.81 21.22 5.04
C GLU A 221 5.27 20.87 3.62
N GLY A 222 4.52 20.05 2.89
CA GLY A 222 4.84 19.70 1.52
C GLY A 222 3.80 18.80 0.87
N ASP A 223 4.02 18.50 -0.41
CA ASP A 223 3.16 17.63 -1.21
C ASP A 223 4.02 16.62 -1.98
N ILE A 224 3.62 15.35 -1.94
CA ILE A 224 4.20 14.28 -2.76
C ILE A 224 3.20 13.93 -3.86
N PHE A 225 3.58 14.21 -5.11
CA PHE A 225 2.83 13.82 -6.30
C PHE A 225 3.52 12.61 -6.93
N ALA A 226 2.78 11.53 -7.19
CA ALA A 226 3.37 10.31 -7.71
C ALA A 226 2.47 9.65 -8.75
N ASN A 227 3.09 8.99 -9.74
CA ASN A 227 2.41 8.41 -10.90
C ASN A 227 2.68 6.90 -10.99
N SER A 228 1.66 6.13 -11.39
CA SER A 228 1.84 4.73 -11.79
C SER A 228 0.88 4.33 -12.91
N SER A 229 1.16 3.21 -13.57
CA SER A 229 0.28 2.57 -14.56
C SER A 229 0.21 1.07 -14.29
N PHE A 230 -1.00 0.52 -14.10
CA PHE A 230 -1.21 -0.91 -13.83
C PHE A 230 -2.44 -1.46 -14.56
N LEU A 231 -2.53 -2.78 -14.64
CA LEU A 231 -3.68 -3.48 -15.21
C LEU A 231 -4.65 -3.88 -14.09
N LEU A 232 -5.94 -3.56 -14.26
CA LEU A 232 -7.01 -3.89 -13.32
C LEU A 232 -8.16 -4.59 -14.06
N ASP A 233 -8.70 -5.66 -13.49
CA ASP A 233 -9.94 -6.25 -14.00
C ASP A 233 -11.14 -5.46 -13.47
N LEU A 234 -11.71 -4.62 -14.35
CA LEU A 234 -12.94 -3.88 -14.08
C LEU A 234 -14.18 -4.58 -14.65
N THR A 235 -14.05 -5.75 -15.27
CA THR A 235 -15.20 -6.41 -15.90
C THR A 235 -16.05 -7.16 -14.89
N GLY A 236 -15.43 -7.68 -13.83
CA GLY A 236 -16.06 -8.48 -12.80
C GLY A 236 -16.49 -9.84 -13.36
N SER A 237 -15.87 -10.92 -12.86
CA SER A 237 -16.25 -12.27 -13.26
C SER A 237 -17.71 -12.53 -12.92
N THR A 238 -18.55 -12.79 -13.91
CA THR A 238 -19.98 -13.04 -13.67
C THR A 238 -20.26 -14.46 -13.18
N ALA A 239 -19.25 -15.33 -13.27
CA ALA A 239 -19.22 -16.66 -12.69
C ALA A 239 -18.45 -16.75 -11.37
N ASP A 240 -17.82 -15.66 -10.90
CA ASP A 240 -17.40 -15.52 -9.51
C ASP A 240 -18.66 -15.32 -8.65
N THR A 241 -18.90 -16.26 -7.74
CA THR A 241 -20.11 -16.40 -6.94
C THR A 241 -19.85 -16.53 -5.46
N GLU A 242 -18.60 -16.74 -5.06
CA GLU A 242 -18.12 -16.51 -3.71
C GLU A 242 -17.27 -15.23 -3.66
N PRO A 243 -16.57 -14.87 -2.57
CA PRO A 243 -15.99 -13.53 -2.46
C PRO A 243 -14.45 -13.51 -2.40
N ASP A 244 -13.79 -14.25 -3.27
CA ASP A 244 -12.31 -14.38 -3.32
C ASP A 244 -11.68 -13.95 -4.65
N GLY A 245 -12.40 -13.92 -5.77
CA GLY A 245 -12.02 -13.16 -6.97
C GLY A 245 -11.12 -13.86 -7.98
N ASP A 246 -10.99 -15.17 -7.86
CA ASP A 246 -10.81 -16.02 -9.02
C ASP A 246 -12.14 -16.64 -9.47
N VAL A 247 -12.09 -17.46 -10.52
CA VAL A 247 -13.24 -18.28 -10.94
C VAL A 247 -12.79 -19.73 -10.90
N ASP A 248 -13.31 -20.46 -9.93
CA ASP A 248 -12.64 -21.62 -9.34
C ASP A 248 -13.58 -22.85 -9.23
N GLY A 249 -13.10 -23.99 -8.70
CA GLY A 249 -13.90 -25.18 -8.50
C GLY A 249 -15.03 -25.06 -7.46
N ALA A 250 -14.96 -24.09 -6.54
CA ALA A 250 -15.96 -23.83 -5.51
C ALA A 250 -17.14 -23.00 -6.06
N ASP A 251 -16.87 -21.99 -6.91
CA ASP A 251 -17.89 -21.31 -7.72
C ASP A 251 -18.74 -22.29 -8.52
N PHE A 252 -18.08 -23.26 -9.15
CA PHE A 252 -18.75 -24.25 -9.97
C PHE A 252 -19.81 -25.02 -9.18
N LEU A 253 -19.55 -25.30 -7.89
CA LEU A 253 -20.50 -25.97 -7.01
C LEU A 253 -21.67 -25.04 -6.62
N SER A 254 -21.38 -23.76 -6.33
CA SER A 254 -22.41 -22.76 -6.10
C SER A 254 -23.32 -22.59 -7.33
N LEU A 255 -22.73 -22.45 -8.51
CA LEU A 255 -23.43 -22.34 -9.79
C LEU A 255 -24.25 -23.58 -10.14
N GLN A 256 -23.73 -24.80 -9.90
CA GLN A 256 -24.49 -26.04 -10.11
C GLN A 256 -25.78 -26.12 -9.30
N VAL A 257 -25.83 -25.49 -8.12
CA VAL A 257 -27.01 -25.50 -7.25
C VAL A 257 -27.90 -24.29 -7.49
N ASN A 258 -27.30 -23.10 -7.60
CA ASN A 258 -28.01 -21.81 -7.51
C ASN A 258 -28.27 -21.16 -8.87
N ASN A 259 -27.35 -21.30 -9.84
CA ASN A 259 -27.54 -20.73 -11.17
C ASN A 259 -26.82 -21.51 -12.30
N PRO A 260 -27.33 -22.70 -12.70
CA PRO A 260 -26.68 -23.54 -13.70
C PRO A 260 -26.57 -22.90 -15.09
N SER A 261 -27.27 -21.79 -15.34
CA SER A 261 -27.20 -21.07 -16.61
C SER A 261 -25.89 -20.32 -16.84
N LEU A 262 -25.13 -20.03 -15.78
CA LEU A 262 -23.80 -19.42 -15.85
C LEU A 262 -22.67 -20.44 -15.96
N ILE A 263 -22.93 -21.75 -15.94
CA ILE A 263 -21.87 -22.77 -16.12
C ILE A 263 -21.05 -22.59 -17.42
N PRO A 264 -21.63 -22.21 -18.58
CA PRO A 264 -20.84 -21.89 -19.77
C PRO A 264 -19.98 -20.63 -19.61
N THR A 265 -20.43 -19.67 -18.78
CA THR A 265 -19.67 -18.47 -18.43
C THR A 265 -18.50 -18.83 -17.53
N TRP A 266 -18.75 -19.65 -16.49
CA TRP A 266 -17.70 -20.25 -15.65
C TRP A 266 -16.66 -20.99 -16.49
N GLN A 267 -17.06 -21.80 -17.49
CA GLN A 267 -16.12 -22.47 -18.40
C GLN A 267 -15.25 -21.51 -19.23
N THR A 268 -15.69 -20.26 -19.40
CA THR A 268 -14.98 -19.20 -20.13
C THR A 268 -14.10 -18.38 -19.18
N GLU A 269 -14.57 -18.14 -17.97
CA GLU A 269 -13.91 -17.32 -16.94
C GLU A 269 -12.98 -18.14 -16.01
N TYR A 270 -13.05 -19.48 -15.98
CA TYR A 270 -12.27 -20.34 -15.08
C TYR A 270 -10.76 -20.09 -15.18
N GLY A 271 -10.14 -19.72 -14.05
CA GLY A 271 -8.73 -19.34 -13.96
C GLY A 271 -8.40 -17.92 -14.46
N GLN A 272 -9.38 -17.12 -14.87
CA GLN A 272 -9.27 -15.65 -14.87
C GLN A 272 -9.37 -15.15 -13.42
N GLY A 273 -8.78 -13.99 -13.11
CA GLY A 273 -8.62 -13.49 -11.73
C GLY A 273 -7.33 -13.95 -11.03
N ALA A 274 -6.93 -15.23 -11.15
CA ALA A 274 -5.77 -15.82 -10.47
C ALA A 274 -4.37 -15.28 -10.87
N LEU A 275 -4.28 -14.21 -11.69
CA LEU A 275 -3.04 -13.77 -12.33
C LEU A 275 -2.10 -12.98 -11.42
N VAL A 276 -2.59 -12.27 -10.40
CA VAL A 276 -1.74 -11.36 -9.59
C VAL A 276 -0.83 -12.11 -8.60
N SER A 277 -1.30 -13.22 -8.00
CA SER A 277 -0.48 -14.05 -7.08
C SER A 277 0.46 -15.05 -7.80
N SER A 278 0.23 -15.31 -9.09
CA SER A 278 0.84 -16.43 -9.81
C SER A 278 2.37 -16.37 -9.97
N VAL A 279 2.99 -15.20 -9.83
CA VAL A 279 4.45 -15.01 -9.95
C VAL A 279 5.21 -15.69 -8.80
N TYR A 280 4.64 -15.76 -7.58
CA TYR A 280 5.31 -16.34 -6.41
C TYR A 280 5.08 -17.85 -6.21
N SER A 281 4.04 -18.42 -6.81
CA SER A 281 3.66 -19.84 -6.63
C SER A 281 4.51 -20.83 -7.45
N SER A 282 5.08 -20.41 -8.58
CA SER A 282 5.70 -21.32 -9.57
C SER A 282 7.00 -22.04 -9.12
N THR A 283 7.62 -21.64 -8.01
CA THR A 283 8.77 -22.39 -7.43
C THR A 283 8.35 -23.64 -6.66
N GLY A 284 7.07 -23.75 -6.30
CA GLY A 284 6.48 -24.85 -5.55
C GLY A 284 5.59 -25.74 -6.41
N ALA A 285 6.07 -26.22 -7.56
CA ALA A 285 5.36 -27.22 -8.35
C ALA A 285 5.12 -28.49 -7.51
N VAL A 286 3.92 -28.60 -6.93
CA VAL A 286 3.50 -29.73 -6.09
C VAL A 286 3.65 -31.00 -6.94
N PRO A 287 4.47 -31.99 -6.54
CA PRO A 287 4.62 -33.20 -7.31
C PRO A 287 3.27 -33.92 -7.37
N GLU A 288 2.61 -33.90 -8.53
CA GLU A 288 1.38 -34.66 -8.71
C GLU A 288 1.62 -36.12 -8.27
N PRO A 289 0.70 -36.74 -7.51
CA PRO A 289 0.90 -38.10 -7.01
C PRO A 289 1.15 -39.12 -8.14
N THR A 290 0.65 -38.83 -9.35
CA THR A 290 0.91 -39.53 -10.61
C THR A 290 2.40 -39.57 -10.98
N SER A 291 3.13 -38.48 -10.77
CA SER A 291 4.55 -38.33 -11.10
C SER A 291 5.44 -39.24 -10.24
N LEU A 292 5.15 -39.30 -8.94
CA LEU A 292 5.84 -40.22 -8.01
C LEU A 292 5.54 -41.69 -8.34
N ALA A 293 4.29 -42.01 -8.69
CA ALA A 293 3.90 -43.34 -9.13
C ALA A 293 4.63 -43.79 -10.41
N LEU A 294 4.73 -42.90 -11.41
CA LEU A 294 5.46 -43.16 -12.66
C LEU A 294 6.97 -43.31 -12.43
N LEU A 295 7.57 -42.48 -11.56
CA LEU A 295 8.99 -42.57 -11.21
C LEU A 295 9.31 -43.90 -10.49
N LEU A 296 8.45 -44.32 -9.55
CA LEU A 296 8.56 -45.63 -8.90
C LEU A 296 8.42 -46.80 -9.89
N LEU A 297 7.47 -46.71 -10.83
CA LEU A 297 7.30 -47.72 -11.88
C LEU A 297 8.54 -47.84 -12.77
N ALA A 298 9.12 -46.71 -13.19
CA ALA A 298 10.35 -46.65 -13.98
C ALA A 298 11.55 -47.23 -13.21
N ALA A 299 11.69 -46.91 -11.92
CA ALA A 299 12.73 -47.45 -11.05
C ALA A 299 12.62 -48.98 -10.93
N VAL A 300 11.43 -49.53 -10.69
CA VAL A 300 11.19 -50.99 -10.63
C VAL A 300 11.52 -51.67 -11.96
N MET A 301 11.07 -51.10 -13.08
CA MET A 301 11.38 -51.63 -14.43
C MET A 301 12.89 -51.66 -14.71
N SER A 302 13.63 -50.64 -14.26
CA SER A 302 15.10 -50.58 -14.43
C SER A 302 15.84 -51.69 -13.67
N GLN A 303 15.35 -52.11 -12.49
CA GLN A 303 15.95 -53.17 -11.68
C GLN A 303 15.66 -54.56 -12.26
N VAL A 304 14.43 -54.80 -12.75
CA VAL A 304 14.07 -56.06 -13.41
C VAL A 304 14.89 -56.31 -14.68
N GLY A 305 15.28 -55.25 -15.40
CA GLY A 305 16.16 -55.34 -16.56
C GLY A 305 17.62 -55.75 -16.26
N ARG A 306 18.12 -55.50 -15.05
CA ARG A 306 19.54 -55.77 -14.69
C ARG A 306 19.81 -57.20 -14.22
N ASN A 307 18.80 -57.93 -13.75
CA ASN A 307 18.96 -59.29 -13.22
C ASN A 307 18.87 -60.41 -14.28
N LYS A 308 19.24 -60.13 -15.54
CA LYS A 308 19.19 -61.10 -16.67
C LYS A 308 20.46 -61.14 -17.55
N LEU A 309 21.60 -60.71 -16.99
CA LEU A 309 22.94 -60.85 -17.56
C LEU A 309 23.85 -61.56 -16.56
#